data_AF-A0A7X6VT34-F1
#
_entry.id   AF-A0A7X6VT34-F1
#
_cell.length_a   1.000
_cell.length_b   1.000
_cell.length_c   1.000
_cell.angle_alpha   90.00
_cell.angle_beta   90.00
_cell.angle_gamma   90.00
#
_symmetry.space_group_name_H-M   'P 1'
#
loop_
_entity.id
_entity.type
_entity.pdbx_description
1 polymer ?
#
loop_
_entity_poly.entity_id
_entity_poly.type
_entity_poly.pdbx_seq_one_letter_code
_entity_poly.pdbx_strand_id
1 'polypeptide(L)'
;MYQNIQHVGEAARITLKSVEGGLKSSEDAVAKIYNIKNATEETSLTIAELNESSKQIESIVEVINAISEQTNLLALNAAIEAARAGEAGRGFAVVAEEVRKLAEQSSESTGKIAQLISNIQNQIQSAVNSMNENNREVDLGVEIINKSSEEFSNIFNEMNRVMDEINDISTIVKDINEKTNKLTGNFEHLSGISQQNAASAQQVSASSEEQTAAMEEVAASAENLSVMAENLLESIAIFKY
;
A
#
# COMPACT_ATOMS: atom_id res chain seq x y z
N MET A 1 17.04 20.17 15.47
CA MET A 1 17.46 19.52 14.21
C MET A 1 17.63 18.01 14.38
N TYR A 2 18.45 17.55 15.33
CA TYR A 2 18.63 16.10 15.59
C TYR A 2 17.33 15.37 15.97
N GLN A 3 16.50 15.98 16.83
CA GLN A 3 15.16 15.45 17.17
C GLN A 3 14.26 15.32 15.93
N ASN A 4 14.26 16.29 15.03
CA ASN A 4 13.43 16.24 13.82
C ASN A 4 13.86 15.08 12.90
N ILE A 5 15.17 14.87 12.72
CA ILE A 5 15.71 13.76 11.91
C ILE A 5 15.29 12.40 12.51
N GLN A 6 15.38 12.25 13.82
CA GLN A 6 14.91 11.05 14.53
C GLN A 6 13.40 10.82 14.35
N HIS A 7 12.59 11.88 14.46
CA HIS A 7 11.14 11.79 14.25
C HIS A 7 10.78 11.38 12.82
N VAL A 8 11.43 11.95 11.81
CA VAL A 8 11.20 11.58 10.41
C VAL A 8 11.67 10.14 10.15
N GLY A 9 12.82 9.73 10.70
CA GLY A 9 13.30 8.35 10.60
C GLY A 9 12.35 7.33 11.21
N GLU A 10 11.80 7.62 12.39
CA GLU A 10 10.80 6.74 13.01
C GLU A 10 9.50 6.70 12.20
N ALA A 11 9.03 7.84 11.70
CA ALA A 11 7.85 7.88 10.83
C ALA A 11 8.08 7.05 9.56
N ALA A 12 9.27 7.15 8.94
CA ALA A 12 9.62 6.36 7.77
C ALA A 12 9.64 4.86 8.06
N ARG A 13 10.19 4.45 9.20
CA ARG A 13 10.21 3.06 9.66
C ARG A 13 8.81 2.50 9.92
N ILE A 14 7.92 3.29 10.52
CA ILE A 14 6.51 2.91 10.73
C ILE A 14 5.80 2.73 9.39
N THR A 15 6.04 3.62 8.42
CA THR A 15 5.48 3.51 7.07
C THR A 15 5.99 2.25 6.37
N LEU A 16 7.29 1.95 6.42
CA LEU A 16 7.86 0.72 5.86
C LEU A 16 7.19 -0.53 6.43
N LYS A 17 7.01 -0.60 7.76
CA LYS A 17 6.32 -1.72 8.40
C LYS A 17 4.86 -1.84 7.96
N SER A 18 4.17 -0.71 7.78
CA SER A 18 2.79 -0.69 7.27
C SER A 18 2.71 -1.21 5.83
N VAL A 19 3.68 -0.85 5.00
CA VAL A 19 3.78 -1.30 3.60
C VAL A 19 4.07 -2.79 3.52
N GLU A 20 4.99 -3.33 4.32
CA GLU A 20 5.21 -4.78 4.44
C GLU A 20 3.94 -5.53 4.84
N GLY A 21 3.18 -4.98 5.80
CA GLY A 21 1.87 -5.50 6.18
C GLY A 21 0.85 -5.46 5.04
N GLY A 22 0.86 -4.39 4.24
CA GLY A 22 0.02 -4.24 3.05
C GLY A 22 0.35 -5.24 1.94
N LEU A 23 1.64 -5.46 1.67
CA LEU A 23 2.12 -6.49 0.73
C LEU A 23 1.68 -7.88 1.18
N LYS A 24 1.91 -8.21 2.46
CA LYS A 24 1.50 -9.50 3.02
C LYS A 24 -0.01 -9.72 2.94
N SER A 25 -0.79 -8.69 3.25
CA SER A 25 -2.26 -8.74 3.16
C SER A 25 -2.73 -8.92 1.71
N SER A 26 -2.02 -8.34 0.74
CA SER A 26 -2.33 -8.49 -0.68
C SER A 26 -2.05 -9.91 -1.18
N GLU A 27 -0.92 -10.51 -0.79
CA GLU A 27 -0.62 -11.92 -1.07
C GLU A 27 -1.69 -12.85 -0.49
N ASP A 28 -2.07 -12.63 0.77
CA ASP A 28 -3.08 -13.46 1.45
C ASP A 28 -4.45 -13.30 0.78
N ALA A 29 -4.79 -12.11 0.31
CA ALA A 29 -6.01 -11.85 -0.45
C ALA A 29 -6.03 -12.61 -1.79
N VAL A 30 -4.92 -12.60 -2.55
CA VAL A 30 -4.79 -13.39 -3.79
C VAL A 30 -4.97 -14.88 -3.50
N ALA A 31 -4.32 -15.41 -2.46
CA ALA A 31 -4.47 -16.82 -2.08
C ALA A 31 -5.92 -17.17 -1.70
N LYS A 32 -6.64 -16.28 -1.01
CA LYS A 32 -8.06 -16.47 -0.69
C LYS A 32 -8.94 -16.45 -1.93
N ILE A 33 -8.67 -15.57 -2.89
CA ILE A 33 -9.41 -15.51 -4.15
C ILE A 33 -9.20 -16.78 -4.98
N TYR A 34 -8.00 -17.35 -5.01
CA TYR A 34 -7.77 -18.66 -5.64
C TYR A 34 -8.60 -19.78 -5.01
N ASN A 35 -8.75 -19.77 -3.68
CA ASN A 35 -9.64 -20.74 -3.01
C ASN A 35 -11.11 -20.54 -3.40
N ILE A 36 -11.55 -19.29 -3.56
CA ILE A 36 -12.91 -18.98 -4.06
C ILE A 36 -13.07 -19.51 -5.49
N LYS A 37 -12.09 -19.27 -6.37
CA LYS A 37 -12.10 -19.77 -7.75
C LYS A 37 -12.28 -21.28 -7.80
N ASN A 38 -11.47 -22.02 -7.02
CA ASN A 38 -11.56 -23.47 -6.97
C ASN A 38 -12.92 -23.97 -6.46
N ALA A 39 -13.47 -23.31 -5.42
CA ALA A 39 -14.80 -23.65 -4.90
C ALA A 39 -15.91 -23.37 -5.93
N THR A 40 -15.79 -22.29 -6.69
CA THR A 40 -16.71 -21.96 -7.79
C THR A 40 -16.64 -23.02 -8.90
N GLU A 41 -15.44 -23.47 -9.27
CA GLU A 41 -15.24 -24.55 -10.25
C GLU A 41 -15.87 -25.88 -9.78
N GLU A 42 -15.67 -26.26 -8.52
CA GLU A 42 -16.29 -27.47 -7.95
C GLU A 42 -17.83 -27.38 -7.95
N THR A 43 -18.37 -26.21 -7.61
CA THR A 43 -19.81 -25.98 -7.65
C THR A 43 -20.33 -26.03 -9.10
N SER A 44 -19.55 -25.55 -10.07
CA SER A 44 -19.88 -25.62 -11.50
C SER A 44 -20.00 -27.06 -11.99
N LEU A 45 -19.08 -27.94 -11.58
CA LEU A 45 -19.14 -29.38 -11.88
C LEU A 45 -20.41 -30.02 -11.30
N THR A 46 -20.74 -29.71 -10.04
CA THR A 46 -21.96 -30.21 -9.39
C THR A 46 -23.23 -29.76 -10.14
N ILE A 47 -23.27 -28.52 -10.61
CA ILE A 47 -24.39 -28.01 -11.42
C ILE A 47 -24.47 -28.70 -12.79
N ALA A 48 -23.34 -29.01 -13.40
CA ALA A 48 -23.32 -29.77 -14.65
C ALA A 48 -23.90 -31.18 -14.48
N GLU A 49 -23.59 -31.86 -13.37
CA GLU A 49 -24.17 -33.16 -13.02
C GLU A 49 -25.68 -33.07 -12.76
N LEU A 50 -26.14 -32.01 -12.09
CA LEU A 50 -27.57 -31.74 -11.88
C LEU A 50 -28.31 -31.48 -13.20
N ASN A 51 -27.66 -30.81 -14.16
CA ASN A 51 -28.22 -30.60 -15.49
C ASN A 51 -28.42 -31.93 -16.22
N GLU A 52 -27.42 -32.80 -16.19
CA GLU A 52 -27.50 -34.12 -16.82
C GLU A 52 -28.56 -35.00 -16.16
N SER A 53 -28.61 -35.00 -14.83
CA SER A 53 -29.65 -35.72 -14.07
C SER A 53 -31.06 -35.22 -14.42
N SER A 54 -31.23 -33.90 -14.59
CA SER A 54 -32.52 -33.31 -14.96
C SER A 54 -32.97 -33.75 -16.36
N LYS A 55 -32.05 -33.84 -17.34
CA LYS A 55 -32.35 -34.36 -18.68
C LYS A 55 -32.71 -35.85 -18.66
N GLN A 56 -32.05 -36.64 -17.82
CA GLN A 56 -32.41 -38.05 -17.65
C GLN A 56 -33.82 -38.21 -17.07
N ILE A 57 -34.18 -37.37 -16.09
CA ILE A 57 -35.54 -37.38 -15.52
C ILE A 57 -36.56 -36.94 -16.58
N GLU A 58 -36.26 -35.92 -17.39
CA GLU A 58 -37.11 -35.49 -18.51
C GLU A 58 -37.42 -36.66 -19.47
N SER A 59 -36.39 -37.41 -19.89
CA SER A 59 -36.56 -38.58 -20.75
C SER A 59 -37.42 -39.67 -20.10
N ILE A 60 -37.26 -39.92 -18.80
CA ILE A 60 -38.10 -40.88 -18.06
C ILE A 60 -39.56 -40.41 -18.03
N VAL A 61 -39.79 -39.12 -17.79
CA VAL A 61 -41.14 -38.54 -17.75
C VAL A 61 -41.82 -38.63 -19.12
N GLU A 62 -41.09 -38.41 -20.22
CA GLU A 62 -41.59 -38.63 -21.58
C GLU A 62 -42.03 -40.08 -21.81
N VAL A 63 -41.20 -41.05 -21.38
CA VAL A 63 -41.54 -42.48 -21.50
C VAL A 63 -42.78 -42.83 -20.69
N ILE A 64 -42.89 -42.35 -19.44
CA ILE A 64 -44.08 -42.59 -18.60
C ILE A 64 -45.32 -41.97 -19.26
N ASN A 65 -45.20 -40.76 -19.80
CA ASN A 65 -46.33 -40.10 -20.48
C ASN A 65 -46.80 -40.91 -21.70
N ALA A 66 -45.85 -41.42 -22.51
CA ALA A 66 -46.17 -42.30 -23.64
C ALA A 66 -46.84 -43.61 -23.20
N ILE A 67 -46.39 -44.23 -22.10
CA ILE A 67 -47.02 -45.43 -21.51
C ILE A 67 -48.45 -45.11 -21.04
N SER A 68 -48.66 -43.96 -20.39
CA SER A 68 -49.99 -43.54 -19.92
C SER A 68 -50.93 -43.27 -21.08
N GLU A 69 -50.47 -42.64 -22.16
CA GLU A 69 -51.26 -42.40 -23.36
C GLU A 69 -51.63 -43.72 -24.07
N GLN A 70 -50.68 -44.65 -24.17
CA GLN A 70 -50.93 -46.00 -24.71
C GLN A 70 -51.90 -46.80 -23.83
N THR A 71 -51.76 -46.71 -22.51
CA THR A 71 -52.66 -47.38 -21.55
C THR A 71 -54.07 -46.80 -21.63
N ASN A 72 -54.19 -45.48 -21.79
CA ASN A 72 -55.47 -44.81 -22.00
C ASN A 72 -56.17 -45.32 -23.28
N LEU A 73 -55.42 -45.43 -24.40
CA LEU A 73 -55.94 -46.00 -25.65
C LEU A 73 -56.34 -47.47 -25.52
N LEU A 74 -55.54 -48.29 -24.83
CA LEU A 74 -55.85 -49.69 -24.55
C LEU A 74 -57.13 -49.84 -23.71
N ALA A 75 -57.25 -49.03 -22.66
CA ALA A 75 -58.42 -49.00 -21.78
C ALA A 75 -59.68 -48.55 -22.52
N LEU A 76 -59.56 -47.56 -23.40
CA LEU A 76 -60.66 -47.12 -24.27
C LEU A 76 -61.12 -48.24 -25.21
N ASN A 77 -60.20 -48.93 -25.87
CA ASN A 77 -60.52 -50.06 -26.74
C ASN A 77 -61.19 -51.21 -25.95
N ALA A 78 -60.71 -51.50 -24.73
CA ALA A 78 -61.31 -52.49 -23.85
C ALA A 78 -62.73 -52.09 -23.40
N ALA A 79 -62.97 -50.81 -23.10
CA ALA A 79 -64.29 -50.29 -22.74
C ALA A 79 -65.28 -50.42 -23.92
N ILE A 80 -64.82 -50.14 -25.15
CA ILE A 80 -65.62 -50.30 -26.37
C ILE A 80 -66.01 -51.78 -26.58
N GLU A 81 -65.05 -52.70 -26.47
CA GLU A 81 -65.32 -54.13 -26.68
C GLU A 81 -66.18 -54.73 -25.56
N ALA A 82 -66.01 -54.25 -24.31
CA ALA A 82 -66.87 -54.62 -23.19
C ALA A 82 -68.32 -54.14 -23.37
N ALA A 83 -68.53 -52.93 -23.92
CA ALA A 83 -69.86 -52.43 -24.28
C ALA A 83 -70.48 -53.28 -25.40
N ARG A 84 -69.66 -53.76 -26.34
CA ARG A 84 -70.08 -54.62 -27.46
C ARG A 84 -70.54 -56.02 -27.01
N ALA A 85 -69.97 -56.54 -25.93
CA ALA A 85 -70.36 -57.81 -25.31
C ALA A 85 -71.66 -57.74 -24.48
N GLY A 86 -72.29 -56.56 -24.35
CA GLY A 86 -73.56 -56.38 -23.66
C GLY A 86 -73.50 -56.72 -22.16
N GLU A 87 -74.47 -57.47 -21.65
CA GLU A 87 -74.54 -57.83 -20.22
C GLU A 87 -73.33 -58.64 -19.74
N ALA A 88 -72.72 -59.47 -20.59
CA ALA A 88 -71.56 -60.29 -20.23
C ALA A 88 -70.27 -59.45 -20.04
N GLY A 89 -70.18 -58.27 -20.66
CA GLY A 89 -69.03 -57.37 -20.58
C GLY A 89 -69.13 -56.31 -19.47
N ARG A 90 -70.24 -56.25 -18.74
CA ARG A 90 -70.55 -55.14 -17.81
C ARG A 90 -69.51 -54.98 -16.69
N GLY A 91 -68.98 -56.07 -16.16
CA GLY A 91 -67.89 -56.04 -15.17
C GLY A 91 -66.55 -55.56 -15.75
N PHE A 92 -66.23 -55.99 -16.98
CA PHE A 92 -65.02 -55.55 -17.69
C PHE A 92 -65.07 -54.07 -18.08
N ALA A 93 -66.25 -53.55 -18.43
CA ALA A 93 -66.43 -52.13 -18.76
C ALA A 93 -66.09 -51.22 -17.58
N VAL A 94 -66.45 -51.60 -16.35
CA VAL A 94 -66.13 -50.84 -15.13
C VAL A 94 -64.62 -50.82 -14.89
N VAL A 95 -63.95 -51.96 -15.04
CA VAL A 95 -62.48 -52.05 -14.88
C VAL A 95 -61.78 -51.22 -15.96
N ALA A 96 -62.22 -51.31 -17.21
CA ALA A 96 -61.65 -50.54 -18.32
C ALA A 96 -61.77 -49.03 -18.09
N GLU A 97 -62.91 -48.54 -17.60
CA GLU A 97 -63.08 -47.12 -17.28
C GLU A 97 -62.21 -46.65 -16.11
N GLU A 98 -62.01 -47.50 -15.10
CA GLU A 98 -61.11 -47.18 -13.98
C GLU A 98 -59.64 -47.12 -14.41
N VAL A 99 -59.21 -48.07 -15.26
CA VAL A 99 -57.86 -48.03 -15.86
C VAL A 99 -57.67 -46.79 -16.73
N ARG A 100 -58.70 -46.39 -17.49
CA ARG A 100 -58.70 -45.16 -18.31
C ARG A 100 -58.48 -43.93 -17.44
N LYS A 101 -59.21 -43.80 -16.34
CA LYS A 101 -59.04 -42.69 -15.38
C LYS A 101 -57.65 -42.66 -14.75
N LEU A 102 -57.11 -43.81 -14.35
CA LEU A 102 -55.75 -43.90 -13.81
C LEU A 102 -54.69 -43.47 -14.84
N ALA A 103 -54.89 -43.83 -16.11
CA ALA A 103 -54.01 -43.42 -17.20
C ALA A 103 -54.08 -41.91 -17.46
N GLU A 104 -55.27 -41.30 -17.48
CA GLU A 104 -55.45 -39.84 -17.57
C GLU A 104 -54.80 -39.11 -16.39
N GLN A 105 -55.00 -39.58 -15.15
CA GLN A 105 -54.38 -39.01 -13.95
C GLN A 105 -52.84 -39.13 -13.97
N SER A 106 -52.33 -40.25 -14.51
CA SER A 106 -50.89 -40.43 -14.66
C SER A 106 -50.31 -39.44 -15.68
N SER A 107 -50.99 -39.22 -16.82
CA SER A 107 -50.59 -38.23 -17.83
C SER A 107 -50.65 -36.78 -17.30
N GLU A 108 -51.67 -36.44 -16.51
CA GLU A 108 -51.73 -35.13 -15.85
C GLU A 108 -50.55 -34.95 -14.86
N SER A 109 -50.19 -35.99 -14.13
CA SER A 109 -49.09 -35.97 -13.16
C SER A 109 -47.73 -35.86 -13.85
N THR A 110 -47.49 -36.60 -14.93
CA THR A 110 -46.26 -36.46 -15.74
C THR A 110 -46.15 -35.07 -16.35
N GLY A 111 -47.24 -34.47 -16.80
CA GLY A 111 -47.25 -33.07 -17.27
C GLY A 111 -46.81 -32.07 -16.21
N LYS A 112 -47.28 -32.23 -14.96
CA LYS A 112 -46.82 -31.40 -13.83
C LYS A 112 -45.33 -31.61 -13.51
N ILE A 113 -44.85 -32.85 -13.57
CA ILE A 113 -43.43 -33.16 -13.35
C ILE A 113 -42.57 -32.54 -14.46
N ALA A 114 -42.99 -32.63 -15.73
CA ALA A 114 -42.27 -32.02 -16.85
C ALA A 114 -42.12 -30.49 -16.66
N GLN A 115 -43.17 -29.81 -16.20
CA GLN A 115 -43.09 -28.38 -15.88
C GLN A 115 -42.09 -28.08 -14.76
N LEU A 116 -42.04 -28.91 -13.71
CA LEU A 116 -41.07 -28.75 -12.62
C LEU A 116 -39.64 -28.97 -13.12
N ILE A 117 -39.40 -29.97 -13.97
CA ILE A 117 -38.08 -30.22 -14.56
C ILE A 117 -37.63 -29.07 -15.45
N SER A 118 -38.53 -28.52 -16.28
CA SER A 118 -38.22 -27.32 -17.09
C SER A 118 -37.85 -26.12 -16.23
N ASN A 119 -38.55 -25.90 -15.10
CA ASN A 119 -38.20 -24.85 -14.16
C ASN A 119 -36.81 -25.07 -13.52
N ILE A 120 -36.48 -26.32 -13.15
CA ILE A 120 -35.18 -26.69 -12.60
C ILE A 120 -34.06 -26.44 -13.62
N GLN A 121 -34.25 -26.84 -14.88
CA GLN A 121 -33.29 -26.59 -15.97
C GLN A 121 -33.04 -25.08 -16.17
N ASN A 122 -34.09 -24.25 -16.12
CA ASN A 122 -33.94 -22.79 -16.20
C ASN A 122 -33.15 -22.20 -15.02
N GLN A 123 -33.38 -22.72 -13.81
CA GLN A 123 -32.61 -22.33 -12.62
C GLN A 123 -31.14 -22.74 -12.72
N ILE A 124 -30.87 -23.96 -13.21
CA ILE A 124 -29.52 -24.45 -13.50
C ILE A 124 -28.81 -23.53 -14.49
N GLN A 125 -29.46 -23.16 -15.60
CA GLN A 125 -28.86 -22.26 -16.59
C GLN A 125 -28.55 -20.88 -16.00
N SER A 126 -29.44 -20.36 -15.15
CA SER A 126 -29.23 -19.10 -14.46
C SER A 126 -28.02 -19.18 -13.51
N ALA A 127 -27.88 -20.27 -12.77
CA ALA A 127 -26.76 -20.50 -11.88
C ALA A 127 -25.42 -20.62 -12.64
N VAL A 128 -25.39 -21.30 -13.78
CA VAL A 128 -24.22 -21.36 -14.67
C VAL A 128 -23.79 -19.96 -15.13
N ASN A 129 -24.76 -19.12 -15.56
CA ASN A 129 -24.45 -17.76 -15.98
C ASN A 129 -23.87 -16.92 -14.82
N SER A 130 -24.43 -17.04 -13.61
CA SER A 130 -23.91 -16.37 -12.42
C SER A 130 -22.50 -16.84 -12.04
N MET A 131 -22.19 -18.13 -12.21
CA MET A 131 -20.83 -18.64 -11.96
C MET A 131 -19.81 -18.12 -12.97
N ASN A 132 -20.19 -18.04 -14.25
CA ASN A 132 -19.30 -17.48 -15.27
C ASN A 132 -18.98 -16.01 -14.99
N GLU A 133 -19.99 -15.23 -14.57
CA GLU A 133 -19.76 -13.85 -14.15
C GLU A 133 -18.89 -13.78 -12.88
N ASN A 134 -19.12 -14.65 -11.90
CA ASN A 134 -18.30 -14.72 -10.69
C ASN A 134 -16.82 -15.01 -11.02
N ASN A 135 -16.55 -15.95 -11.93
CA ASN A 135 -15.19 -16.24 -12.38
C ASN A 135 -14.51 -15.03 -13.02
N ARG A 136 -15.26 -14.25 -13.81
CA ARG A 136 -14.76 -13.00 -14.40
C ARG A 136 -14.42 -11.96 -13.32
N GLU A 137 -15.31 -11.76 -12.35
CA GLU A 137 -15.09 -10.82 -11.23
C GLU A 137 -13.92 -11.24 -10.34
N VAL A 138 -13.74 -12.55 -10.14
CA VAL A 138 -12.57 -13.13 -9.46
C VAL A 138 -11.28 -12.78 -10.19
N ASP A 139 -11.21 -12.99 -11.51
CA ASP A 139 -10.01 -12.68 -12.30
C ASP A 139 -9.69 -11.17 -12.28
N LEU A 140 -10.71 -10.31 -12.41
CA LEU A 140 -10.56 -8.85 -12.25
C LEU A 140 -10.09 -8.46 -10.85
N GLY A 141 -10.60 -9.12 -9.81
CA GLY A 141 -10.18 -8.91 -8.42
C GLY A 141 -8.71 -9.22 -8.21
N VAL A 142 -8.19 -10.30 -8.80
CA VAL A 142 -6.76 -10.65 -8.77
C VAL A 142 -5.92 -9.55 -9.44
N GLU A 143 -6.35 -9.05 -10.61
CA GLU A 143 -5.64 -7.97 -11.32
C GLU A 143 -5.51 -6.70 -10.46
N ILE A 144 -6.59 -6.29 -9.80
CA ILE A 144 -6.62 -5.11 -8.92
C ILE A 144 -5.69 -5.27 -7.72
N ILE A 145 -5.66 -6.46 -7.11
CA ILE A 145 -4.78 -6.72 -5.95
C ILE A 145 -3.31 -6.78 -6.38
N ASN A 146 -3.01 -7.34 -7.54
CA ASN A 146 -1.64 -7.34 -8.08
C ASN A 146 -1.16 -5.91 -8.32
N LYS A 147 -2.01 -5.05 -8.91
CA LYS A 147 -1.69 -3.63 -9.07
C LYS A 147 -1.47 -2.94 -7.73
N SER A 148 -2.29 -3.24 -6.72
CA SER A 148 -2.11 -2.69 -5.36
C SER A 148 -0.78 -3.15 -4.74
N SER A 149 -0.37 -4.39 -5.00
CA SER A 149 0.91 -4.95 -4.54
C SER A 149 2.11 -4.26 -5.20
N GLU A 150 1.98 -3.90 -6.49
CA GLU A 150 2.98 -3.11 -7.22
C GLU A 150 3.11 -1.70 -6.60
N GLU A 151 1.99 -1.03 -6.33
CA GLU A 151 2.00 0.29 -5.68
C GLU A 151 2.64 0.23 -4.28
N PHE A 152 2.33 -0.80 -3.47
CA PHE A 152 3.03 -1.00 -2.20
C PHE A 152 4.53 -1.23 -2.37
N SER A 153 4.95 -1.99 -3.39
CA SER A 153 6.38 -2.20 -3.68
C SER A 153 7.08 -0.89 -4.07
N ASN A 154 6.40 -0.03 -4.84
CA ASN A 154 6.91 1.30 -5.17
C ASN A 154 7.07 2.18 -3.93
N ILE A 155 6.05 2.20 -3.05
CA ILE A 155 6.12 2.93 -1.77
C ILE A 155 7.27 2.40 -0.91
N PHE A 156 7.46 1.07 -0.85
CA PHE A 156 8.55 0.46 -0.09
C PHE A 156 9.92 0.96 -0.57
N ASN A 157 10.14 0.99 -1.89
CA ASN A 157 11.38 1.46 -2.48
C ASN A 157 11.62 2.96 -2.22
N GLU A 158 10.59 3.80 -2.39
CA GLU A 158 10.70 5.24 -2.11
C GLU A 158 10.95 5.52 -0.62
N MET A 159 10.35 4.74 0.27
CA MET A 159 10.59 4.88 1.71
C MET A 159 11.99 4.46 2.13
N ASN A 160 12.59 3.45 1.46
CA ASN A 160 14.00 3.12 1.66
C ASN A 160 14.93 4.26 1.21
N ARG A 161 14.62 4.91 0.08
CA ARG A 161 15.37 6.09 -0.37
C ARG A 161 15.29 7.24 0.65
N VAL A 162 14.12 7.47 1.22
CA VAL A 162 13.93 8.46 2.31
C VAL A 162 14.79 8.09 3.53
N MET A 163 14.87 6.81 3.89
CA MET A 163 15.73 6.35 4.99
C MET A 163 17.22 6.60 4.72
N ASP A 164 17.67 6.41 3.48
CA ASP A 164 19.06 6.71 3.09
C ASP A 164 19.34 8.22 3.18
N GLU A 165 18.44 9.07 2.67
CA GLU A 165 18.57 10.52 2.77
C GLU A 165 18.60 11.02 4.24
N ILE A 166 17.83 10.39 5.13
CA ILE A 166 17.85 10.68 6.57
C ILE A 166 19.22 10.37 7.18
N ASN A 167 19.86 9.27 6.78
CA ASN A 167 21.19 8.90 7.23
C ASN A 167 22.26 9.89 6.75
N ASP A 168 22.17 10.32 5.49
CA ASP A 168 23.06 11.34 4.92
C ASP A 168 22.92 12.68 5.64
N ILE A 169 21.67 13.14 5.84
CA ILE A 169 21.40 14.38 6.58
C ILE A 169 21.93 14.28 8.01
N SER A 170 21.74 13.15 8.70
CA SER A 170 22.27 12.92 10.05
C SER A 170 23.80 13.11 10.11
N THR A 171 24.51 12.59 9.10
CA THR A 171 25.97 12.77 8.96
C THR A 171 26.33 14.24 8.75
N ILE A 172 25.63 14.95 7.86
CA ILE A 172 25.86 16.38 7.62
C ILE A 172 25.63 17.21 8.90
N VAL A 173 24.58 16.91 9.68
CA VAL A 173 24.30 17.62 10.93
C VAL A 173 25.41 17.41 11.96
N LYS A 174 25.97 16.20 12.03
CA LYS A 174 27.10 15.91 12.91
C LYS A 174 28.32 16.74 12.52
N ASP A 175 28.66 16.79 11.24
CA ASP A 175 29.76 17.61 10.71
C ASP A 175 29.58 19.10 11.00
N ILE A 176 28.35 19.61 10.84
CA ILE A 176 28.02 21.01 11.15
C ILE A 176 28.24 21.31 12.64
N ASN A 177 27.82 20.41 13.53
CA ASN A 177 28.05 20.59 14.97
C ASN A 177 29.55 20.62 15.30
N GLU A 178 30.35 19.71 14.72
CA GLU A 178 31.80 19.69 14.93
C GLU A 178 32.47 20.98 14.42
N LYS A 179 32.09 21.45 13.23
CA LYS A 179 32.59 22.71 12.66
C LYS A 179 32.18 23.92 13.50
N THR A 180 30.95 23.93 14.00
CA THR A 180 30.43 25.00 14.87
C THR A 180 31.23 25.07 16.17
N ASN A 181 31.50 23.92 16.81
CA ASN A 181 32.32 23.88 18.03
C ASN A 181 33.75 24.39 17.79
N LYS A 182 34.37 24.03 16.66
CA LYS A 182 35.68 24.57 16.27
C LYS A 182 35.63 26.09 16.05
N LEU A 183 34.56 26.59 15.44
CA LEU A 183 34.37 28.01 15.18
C LEU A 183 34.28 28.80 16.50
N THR A 184 33.53 28.28 17.48
CA THR A 184 33.45 28.85 18.83
C THR A 184 34.82 28.94 19.48
N GLY A 185 35.63 27.87 19.44
CA GLY A 185 37.00 27.89 19.99
C GLY A 185 37.92 28.90 19.28
N ASN A 186 37.78 29.05 17.95
CA ASN A 186 38.53 30.06 17.21
C ASN A 186 38.14 31.49 17.61
N PHE A 187 36.86 31.74 17.90
CA PHE A 187 36.41 33.05 18.40
C PHE A 187 36.93 33.35 19.80
N GLU A 188 36.98 32.36 20.70
CA GLU A 188 37.61 32.51 22.01
C GLU A 188 39.10 32.86 21.88
N HIS A 189 39.83 32.17 21.01
CA HIS A 189 41.24 32.46 20.74
C HIS A 189 41.44 33.86 20.16
N LEU A 190 40.60 34.27 19.19
CA LEU A 190 40.66 35.62 18.59
C LEU A 190 40.36 36.72 19.62
N SER A 191 39.41 36.47 20.52
CA SER A 191 39.13 37.36 21.66
C SER A 191 40.38 37.54 22.54
N GLY A 192 41.08 36.44 22.86
CA GLY A 192 42.35 36.47 23.60
C GLY A 192 43.44 37.28 22.90
N ILE A 193 43.66 37.07 21.60
CA ILE A 193 44.61 37.85 20.80
C ILE A 193 44.23 39.34 20.80
N SER A 194 42.94 39.65 20.69
CA SER A 194 42.47 41.04 20.66
C SER A 194 42.73 41.75 21.99
N GLN A 195 42.55 41.06 23.12
CA GLN A 195 42.91 41.55 24.45
C GLN A 195 44.42 41.77 24.59
N GLN A 196 45.24 40.82 24.12
CA GLN A 196 46.70 40.95 24.13
C GLN A 196 47.19 42.13 23.28
N ASN A 197 46.59 42.34 22.10
CA ASN A 197 46.91 43.47 21.23
C ASN A 197 46.54 44.80 21.89
N ALA A 198 45.39 44.88 22.56
CA ALA A 198 45.00 46.07 23.31
C ALA A 198 46.00 46.39 24.44
N ALA A 199 46.42 45.38 25.22
CA ALA A 199 47.44 45.55 26.26
C ALA A 199 48.80 45.98 25.67
N SER A 200 49.20 45.39 24.55
CA SER A 200 50.45 45.75 23.85
C SER A 200 50.41 47.19 23.33
N ALA A 201 49.28 47.63 22.77
CA ALA A 201 49.10 49.00 22.31
C ALA A 201 49.18 50.01 23.47
N GLN A 202 48.63 49.68 24.63
CA GLN A 202 48.77 50.49 25.85
C GLN A 202 50.23 50.60 26.29
N GLN A 203 50.97 49.48 26.30
CA GLN A 203 52.38 49.48 26.65
C GLN A 203 53.23 50.32 25.68
N VAL A 204 52.99 50.20 24.37
CA VAL A 204 53.67 51.01 23.36
C VAL A 204 53.38 52.50 23.54
N SER A 205 52.13 52.86 23.88
CA SER A 205 51.76 54.25 24.18
C SER A 205 52.55 54.79 25.37
N ALA A 206 52.62 54.03 26.47
CA ALA A 206 53.37 54.42 27.65
C ALA A 206 54.87 54.58 27.37
N SER A 207 55.49 53.63 26.64
CA SER A 207 56.90 53.76 26.25
C SER A 207 57.15 54.94 25.30
N SER A 208 56.18 55.29 24.44
CA SER A 208 56.29 56.46 23.57
C SER A 208 56.24 57.77 24.36
N GLU A 209 55.43 57.83 25.43
CA GLU A 209 55.38 58.97 26.36
C GLU A 209 56.71 59.12 27.11
N GLU A 210 57.26 58.03 27.66
CA GLU A 210 58.58 58.02 28.31
C GLU A 210 59.70 58.46 27.36
N GLN A 211 59.69 57.95 26.13
CA GLN A 211 60.66 58.33 25.11
C GLN A 211 60.55 59.81 24.75
N THR A 212 59.33 60.36 24.68
CA THR A 212 59.10 61.78 24.42
C THR A 212 59.70 62.63 25.54
N ALA A 213 59.44 62.28 26.80
CA ALA A 213 60.00 62.97 27.96
C ALA A 213 61.55 62.92 27.97
N ALA A 214 62.15 61.76 27.68
CA ALA A 214 63.60 61.63 27.58
C ALA A 214 64.19 62.50 26.45
N MET A 215 63.49 62.62 25.31
CA MET A 215 63.93 63.49 24.21
C MET A 215 63.83 64.98 24.56
N GLU A 216 62.85 65.39 25.37
CA GLU A 216 62.79 66.76 25.91
C GLU A 216 63.99 67.05 26.82
N GLU A 217 64.39 66.11 27.67
CA GLU A 217 65.56 66.24 28.54
C GLU A 217 66.88 66.30 27.74
N VAL A 218 67.00 65.49 26.69
CA VAL A 218 68.14 65.53 25.76
C VAL A 218 68.21 66.88 25.04
N ALA A 219 67.07 67.39 24.55
CA ALA A 219 67.00 68.70 23.91
C ALA A 219 67.43 69.82 24.86
N ALA A 220 66.92 69.82 26.10
CA ALA A 220 67.31 70.78 27.13
C ALA A 220 68.81 70.70 27.48
N SER A 221 69.37 69.48 27.53
CA SER A 221 70.80 69.26 27.78
C SER A 221 71.67 69.76 26.62
N ALA A 222 71.24 69.54 25.37
CA ALA A 222 71.93 70.04 24.19
C ALA A 222 71.93 71.57 24.12
N GLU A 223 70.82 72.22 24.50
CA GLU A 223 70.71 73.68 24.60
C GLU A 223 71.67 74.23 25.67
N ASN A 224 71.68 73.63 26.87
CA ASN A 224 72.64 73.99 27.91
C ASN A 224 74.10 73.83 27.45
N LEU A 225 74.41 72.75 26.73
CA LEU A 225 75.75 72.51 26.19
C LEU A 225 76.13 73.57 25.14
N SER A 226 75.17 74.00 24.30
CA SER A 226 75.36 75.08 23.33
C SER A 226 75.69 76.41 24.04
N VAL A 227 74.92 76.76 25.08
CA VAL A 227 75.16 77.96 25.90
C VAL A 227 76.55 77.89 26.56
N MET A 228 76.95 76.74 27.11
CA MET A 228 78.28 76.57 27.68
C MET A 228 79.40 76.71 26.63
N ALA A 229 79.20 76.18 25.42
CA ALA A 229 80.16 76.31 24.32
C ALA A 229 80.31 77.77 23.86
N GLU A 230 79.21 78.54 23.78
CA GLU A 230 79.22 79.97 23.49
C GLU A 230 80.00 80.76 24.56
N ASN A 231 79.71 80.52 25.84
CA ASN A 231 80.41 81.14 26.95
C ASN A 231 81.92 80.82 26.94
N LEU A 232 82.30 79.59 26.58
CA LEU A 232 83.69 79.18 26.45
C LEU A 232 84.39 79.88 25.27
N LEU A 233 83.72 79.99 24.12
CA LEU A 233 84.22 80.73 22.95
C LEU A 233 84.44 82.21 23.29
N GLU A 234 83.51 82.83 24.00
CA GLU A 234 83.63 84.22 24.48
C GLU A 234 84.81 84.37 25.45
N SER A 235 84.96 83.43 26.39
CA SER A 235 86.09 83.42 27.33
C SER A 235 87.45 83.27 26.64
N ILE A 236 87.53 82.44 25.59
CA ILE A 236 88.76 82.25 24.78
C ILE A 236 89.04 83.49 23.90
N ALA A 237 88.01 84.21 23.44
CA ALA A 237 88.19 85.42 22.64
C ALA A 237 88.98 86.52 23.37
N ILE A 238 88.91 86.57 24.70
CA ILE A 238 89.71 87.46 25.55
C ILE A 238 91.22 87.18 25.43
N PHE A 239 91.60 85.95 25.07
CA PHE A 239 92.99 85.52 24.91
C PHE A 239 93.48 85.54 23.45
N LYS A 240 92.61 85.83 22.47
CA LYS A 240 93.01 86.07 21.08
C LYS A 240 93.47 87.52 20.91
N TYR A 241 94.78 87.72 20.97
CA TYR A 241 95.48 88.88 20.40
C TYR A 241 95.98 88.53 18.99
#